data_AF-A0AB74ASW6-F1
#
_entry.id   AF-A0AB74ASW6-F1
#
_cell.length_a   1.000
_cell.length_b   1.000
_cell.length_c   1.000
_cell.angle_alpha   90.00
_cell.angle_beta   90.00
_cell.angle_gamma   90.00
#
_symmetry.space_group_name_H-M   'P 1'
#
loop_
_entity.id
_entity.type
_entity.pdbx_description
1 polymer ?
#
loop_
_entity_poly.entity_id
_entity_poly.type
_entity_poly.pdbx_seq_one_letter_code
_entity_poly.pdbx_strand_id
1 'polypeptide(L)' 'SVTEHASDYTAAPVIRQDYLDKHPDIAPLLKPLADLLDTQTMIDLNARIDVGHESPSKVAADFLRQHPLN' A
#
# COMPACT_ATOMS: atom_id res chain seq x y z
N SER A 1 -14.92 -14.78 -23.61
CA SER A 1 -14.67 -13.60 -22.76
C SER A 1 -13.94 -14.08 -21.52
N VAL A 2 -12.62 -13.88 -21.47
CA VAL A 2 -11.84 -14.16 -20.27
C VAL A 2 -12.04 -12.97 -19.36
N THR A 3 -12.89 -13.12 -18.35
CA THR A 3 -12.97 -12.16 -17.27
C THR A 3 -11.68 -12.34 -16.47
N GLU A 4 -10.68 -11.49 -16.73
CA GLU A 4 -9.54 -11.35 -15.83
C GLU A 4 -10.10 -11.04 -14.44
N HIS A 5 -9.99 -12.01 -13.52
CA HIS A 5 -10.20 -11.77 -12.10
C HIS A 5 -9.07 -10.84 -11.64
N ALA A 6 -9.26 -9.53 -11.79
CA ALA A 6 -8.62 -8.56 -10.94
C ALA A 6 -9.09 -8.87 -9.53
N SER A 7 -8.35 -9.76 -8.86
CA SER A 7 -8.59 -10.16 -7.48
C SER A 7 -8.66 -8.88 -6.68
N ASP A 8 -9.76 -8.65 -5.95
CA ASP A 8 -10.02 -7.43 -5.17
C ASP A 8 -8.72 -6.86 -4.57
N TYR A 9 -8.26 -5.72 -5.11
CA TYR A 9 -7.07 -5.00 -4.64
C TYR A 9 -7.42 -4.20 -3.39
N THR A 10 -7.82 -4.89 -2.32
CA THR A 10 -7.96 -4.28 -1.00
C THR A 10 -6.62 -4.39 -0.29
N ALA A 11 -5.86 -3.28 -0.25
CA ALA A 11 -4.63 -3.22 0.52
C ALA A 11 -4.97 -2.98 2.01
N ALA A 12 -5.14 -4.07 2.76
CA ALA A 12 -5.23 -3.99 4.22
C ALA A 12 -3.84 -4.28 4.83
N PRO A 13 -3.25 -3.36 5.64
CA PRO A 13 -2.01 -3.66 6.34
C PRO A 13 -2.24 -4.78 7.36
N VAL A 14 -1.52 -5.89 7.22
CA VAL A 14 -1.53 -7.00 8.19
C VAL A 14 -0.25 -6.93 9.02
N ILE A 15 -0.40 -6.73 10.33
CA ILE A 15 0.70 -6.70 11.29
C ILE A 15 0.53 -7.88 12.24
N ARG A 16 1.62 -8.49 12.68
CA ARG A 16 1.55 -9.45 13.77
C ARG A 16 1.24 -8.74 15.09
N GLN A 17 0.30 -9.30 15.85
CA GLN A 17 -0.15 -8.74 17.12
C GLN A 17 1.02 -8.57 18.12
N ASP A 18 1.92 -9.55 18.21
CA ASP A 18 3.08 -9.53 19.12
C ASP A 18 4.04 -8.36 18.87
N TYR A 19 4.10 -7.90 17.62
CA TYR A 19 4.89 -6.75 17.21
C TYR A 19 4.14 -5.45 17.47
N LEU A 20 2.84 -5.40 17.19
CA LEU A 20 2.00 -4.23 17.46
C LEU A 20 1.95 -3.90 18.96
N ASP A 21 1.88 -4.93 19.82
CA ASP A 21 1.87 -4.75 21.28
C ASP A 21 3.20 -4.15 21.80
N LYS A 22 4.32 -4.41 21.12
CA LYS A 22 5.64 -3.84 21.42
C LYS A 22 5.86 -2.46 20.80
N HIS A 23 5.09 -2.13 19.77
CA HIS A 23 5.21 -0.91 18.96
C HIS A 23 3.83 -0.29 18.72
N PRO A 24 3.13 0.15 19.79
CA PRO A 24 1.77 0.69 19.68
C PRO A 24 1.70 1.99 18.88
N ASP A 25 2.83 2.68 18.72
CA ASP A 25 3.02 3.87 17.89
C ASP A 25 2.82 3.61 16.38
N ILE A 26 2.86 2.35 15.95
CA ILE A 26 2.67 1.98 14.54
C ILE A 26 1.19 1.99 14.14
N ALA A 27 0.27 1.66 15.05
CA ALA A 27 -1.17 1.66 14.78
C ALA A 27 -1.69 2.99 14.20
N PRO A 28 -1.41 4.16 14.82
CA PRO A 28 -1.87 5.44 14.29
C PRO A 28 -1.22 5.82 12.96
N LEU A 29 -0.04 5.29 12.62
CA LEU A 29 0.63 5.54 11.34
C LEU A 29 0.03 4.71 10.20
N LEU A 30 -0.42 3.49 10.48
CA LEU A 30 -0.93 2.59 9.45
C LEU A 30 -2.38 2.88 9.05
N LYS A 31 -3.16 3.47 9.94
CA LYS A 31 -4.53 3.85 9.62
C LYS A 31 -4.62 4.84 8.44
N PRO A 32 -3.96 6.02 8.47
CA PRO A 32 -3.99 6.94 7.34
C PRO A 32 -3.34 6.34 6.09
N LEU A 33 -2.32 5.48 6.24
CA LEU A 33 -1.74 4.78 5.11
C LEU A 33 -2.73 3.84 4.43
N ALA A 34 -3.53 3.08 5.19
CA ALA A 34 -4.55 2.19 4.64
C ALA A 34 -5.64 2.98 3.89
N ASP A 35 -6.05 4.13 4.44
CA ASP A 35 -7.07 5.00 3.83
C ASP A 35 -6.57 5.59 2.48
N LEU A 36 -5.25 5.69 2.28
CA LEU A 36 -4.63 6.17 1.03
C LEU A 36 -4.44 5.07 -0.04
N LEU A 37 -4.46 3.79 0.33
CA LEU A 37 -4.21 2.67 -0.59
C LEU A 37 -5.53 2.09 -1.12
N ASP A 38 -6.38 2.96 -1.66
CA ASP A 38 -7.61 2.55 -2.33
C ASP A 38 -7.33 1.78 -3.64
N THR A 39 -8.38 1.19 -4.21
CA THR A 39 -8.27 0.36 -5.42
C THR A 39 -7.59 1.10 -6.57
N GLN A 40 -7.95 2.37 -6.81
CA GLN A 40 -7.38 3.13 -7.92
C GLN A 40 -5.90 3.43 -7.68
N THR A 41 -5.56 3.83 -6.46
CA THR A 41 -4.18 4.08 -6.05
C THR A 41 -3.33 2.84 -6.23
N MET A 42 -3.82 1.67 -5.81
CA MET A 42 -3.10 0.40 -5.97
C MET A 42 -2.92 0.00 -7.44
N ILE A 43 -3.92 0.25 -8.28
CA ILE A 43 -3.80 0.06 -9.74
C ILE A 43 -2.68 0.94 -10.31
N ASP A 44 -2.65 2.21 -9.94
CA ASP A 44 -1.66 3.16 -10.46
C ASP A 44 -0.24 2.83 -9.97
N LEU A 45 -0.09 2.41 -8.71
CA LEU A 45 1.18 1.97 -8.15
C LEU A 45 1.69 0.68 -8.83
N ASN A 46 0.81 -0.29 -9.08
CA ASN A 46 1.19 -1.52 -9.79
C ASN A 46 1.54 -1.24 -11.26
N ALA A 47 0.82 -0.33 -11.94
CA ALA A 47 1.14 0.05 -13.31
C ALA A 47 2.56 0.64 -13.45
N ARG A 48 3.01 1.43 -12.47
CA ARG A 48 4.39 1.94 -12.43
C ARG A 48 5.44 0.81 -12.35
N ILE A 49 5.11 -0.30 -11.69
CA ILE A 49 6.01 -1.45 -11.56
C ILE A 49 5.96 -2.30 -12.83
N ASP A 50 4.76 -2.75 -13.23
CA ASP A 50 4.59 -3.76 -14.27
C ASP A 50 4.83 -3.19 -15.68
N VAL A 51 4.36 -1.97 -15.93
CA VAL A 51 4.48 -1.28 -17.22
C VAL A 51 5.64 -0.30 -17.23
N GLY A 52 5.79 0.46 -16.14
CA GLY A 52 6.85 1.46 -16.00
C GLY A 52 8.23 0.87 -15.67
N HIS A 53 8.30 -0.40 -15.30
CA HIS A 53 9.52 -1.10 -14.86
C HIS A 53 10.26 -0.39 -13.71
N GLU A 54 9.54 0.39 -12.90
CA GLU A 54 10.10 0.98 -11.69
C GLU A 54 10.25 -0.08 -10.59
N SER A 55 11.32 0.00 -9.80
CA SER A 55 11.49 -0.91 -8.66
C SER A 55 10.38 -0.67 -7.61
N PRO A 56 9.80 -1.71 -7.00
CA PRO A 56 8.77 -1.55 -5.95
C PRO A 56 9.21 -0.64 -4.80
N SER A 57 10.48 -0.74 -4.37
CA SER A 57 11.03 0.10 -3.29
C SER A 57 11.04 1.59 -3.65
N LYS A 58 11.32 1.93 -4.91
CA LYS A 58 11.26 3.32 -5.39
C LYS A 58 9.81 3.82 -5.43
N VAL A 59 8.89 3.02 -5.97
CA VAL A 59 7.47 3.38 -6.04
C VAL A 59 6.89 3.63 -4.65
N ALA A 60 7.17 2.75 -3.69
CA ALA A 60 6.75 2.90 -2.30
C ALA A 60 7.36 4.14 -1.62
N ALA A 61 8.67 4.37 -1.80
CA ALA A 61 9.34 5.52 -1.20
C ALA A 61 8.85 6.86 -1.79
N ASP A 62 8.60 6.90 -3.09
CA ASP A 62 8.03 8.07 -3.77
C ASP A 62 6.60 8.34 -3.28
N PHE A 63 5.77 7.28 -3.16
CA PHE A 63 4.41 7.39 -2.65
C PHE A 63 4.36 7.96 -1.22
N LEU A 64 5.17 7.42 -0.30
CA LEU A 64 5.24 7.88 1.09
C LEU A 64 5.78 9.32 1.20
N ARG A 65 6.71 9.74 0.33
CA ARG A 65 7.18 11.13 0.29
C ARG A 65 6.12 12.12 -0.17
N GLN A 66 5.21 11.68 -1.04
CA GLN A 66 4.09 12.50 -1.51
C GLN A 66 2.91 12.52 -0.53
N HIS A 67 2.84 11.53 0.37
CA HIS A 67 1.78 11.39 1.37
C HIS A 67 2.36 11.28 2.79
N PRO A 68 2.82 12.40 3.38
CA PRO A 68 3.35 12.39 4.74
C PRO A 68 2.29 11.88 5.72
N LEU A 69 2.66 10.90 6.54
CA LEU A 69 1.85 10.39 7.63
C LEU A 69 2.12 11.29 8.84
N ASN A 70 1.10 12.01 9.32
CA ASN A 70 1.19 12.96 10.43
C ASN A 70 0.90 12.30 11.78
#